data_AF-A0A4S2M8C8-F1
#
_entry.id   AF-A0A4S2M8C8-F1
#
_cell.length_a   1.000
_cell.length_b   1.000
_cell.length_c   1.000
_cell.angle_alpha   90.00
_cell.angle_beta   90.00
_cell.angle_gamma   90.00
#
_symmetry.space_group_name_H-M   'P 1'
#
loop_
_entity.id
_entity.type
_entity.pdbx_description
1 polymer ?
#
loop_
_entity_poly.entity_id
_entity_poly.type
_entity_poly.pdbx_seq_one_letter_code
_entity_poly.pdbx_strand_id
1 'polypeptide(L)'
;MTPDRSVPALRPPNVFSPGDDFTLWSFRTRSYHKKVPAAEYGQYLFSLLDDSAARQLLSTGTSTEAPPATLWEILDDLLNVRQPTLLQPKRLRERKQLLGESVDQFMGSLRNLAAKIYAPEDRIKT
;
A
#
# COMPACT_ATOMS: atom_id res chain seq x y z
N MET A 1 18.03 27.32 31.34
CA MET A 1 18.32 26.21 30.42
C MET A 1 17.12 25.29 30.40
N THR A 2 16.25 25.43 29.40
CA THR A 2 15.19 24.45 29.12
C THR A 2 15.84 23.17 28.58
N PRO A 3 15.49 21.97 29.08
CA PRO A 3 16.05 20.75 28.51
C PRO A 3 15.55 20.64 27.08
N ASP A 4 16.51 20.51 26.17
CA ASP A 4 16.25 20.28 24.75
C ASP A 4 15.41 19.01 24.65
N ARG A 5 14.15 19.18 24.25
CA ARG A 5 13.19 18.09 24.10
C ARG A 5 13.64 17.31 22.89
N SER A 6 14.58 16.40 23.09
CA SER A 6 15.11 15.49 22.07
C SER A 6 13.93 14.82 21.38
N VAL A 7 13.62 15.32 20.18
CA VAL A 7 12.57 14.78 19.32
C VAL A 7 12.91 13.30 19.12
N PRO A 8 11.98 12.36 19.36
CA PRO A 8 12.27 10.95 19.16
C PRO A 8 12.84 10.75 17.76
N ALA A 9 14.04 10.17 17.66
CA ALA A 9 14.61 9.83 16.38
C ALA A 9 13.65 8.87 15.68
N LEU A 10 12.97 9.37 14.63
CA LEU A 10 12.18 8.51 13.75
C LEU A 10 13.08 7.36 13.30
N ARG A 11 12.60 6.13 13.48
CA ARG A 11 13.35 4.96 13.02
C ARG A 11 13.32 4.92 11.50
N PRO A 12 14.42 4.55 10.84
CA PRO A 12 14.41 4.29 9.41
C PRO A 12 13.34 3.23 9.08
N PRO A 13 12.65 3.36 7.94
CA PRO A 13 11.77 2.31 7.44
C PRO A 13 12.59 1.05 7.15
N ASN A 14 11.96 -0.11 7.31
CA ASN A 14 12.55 -1.37 6.87
C ASN A 14 12.49 -1.48 5.34
N VAL A 15 13.30 -2.37 4.78
CA VAL A 15 13.16 -2.82 3.38
C VAL A 15 11.77 -3.43 3.21
N PHE A 16 11.10 -3.09 2.12
CA PHE A 16 9.80 -3.61 1.73
C PHE A 16 9.97 -4.87 0.88
N SER A 17 9.24 -5.92 1.26
CA SER A 17 9.13 -7.15 0.49
C SER A 17 7.70 -7.41 0.03
N PRO A 18 7.50 -8.06 -1.15
CA PRO A 18 6.19 -8.48 -1.58
C PRO A 18 5.51 -9.39 -0.55
N GLY A 19 4.42 -8.91 0.03
CA GLY A 19 3.70 -9.58 1.14
C GLY A 19 3.66 -8.76 2.42
N ASP A 20 4.51 -7.74 2.54
CA ASP A 20 4.44 -6.77 3.64
C ASP A 20 3.22 -5.85 3.50
N ASP A 21 2.81 -5.27 4.63
CA ASP A 21 1.76 -4.25 4.66
C ASP A 21 2.27 -2.94 4.04
N PHE A 22 1.99 -2.77 2.75
CA PHE A 22 2.38 -1.59 1.99
C PHE A 22 1.77 -0.30 2.55
N THR A 23 0.56 -0.33 3.12
CA THR A 23 -0.07 0.87 3.71
C THR A 23 0.70 1.33 4.95
N LEU A 24 1.07 0.39 5.81
CA LEU A 24 1.86 0.69 7.01
C LEU A 24 3.29 1.13 6.65
N TRP A 25 3.91 0.45 5.69
CA TRP A 25 5.24 0.77 5.21
C TRP A 25 5.29 2.16 4.57
N SER A 26 4.39 2.47 3.64
CA SER A 26 4.34 3.76 2.94
C SER A 26 4.12 4.91 3.90
N PHE A 27 3.26 4.75 4.92
CA PHE A 27 3.05 5.76 5.97
C PHE A 27 4.34 6.08 6.73
N ARG A 28 5.12 5.05 7.09
CA ARG A 28 6.40 5.21 7.80
C ARG A 28 7.45 5.86 6.91
N THR A 29 7.58 5.41 5.66
CA THR A 29 8.54 5.94 4.68
C THR A 29 8.24 7.40 4.33
N ARG A 30 6.98 7.76 4.10
CA ARG A 30 6.55 9.16 3.89
C ARG A 30 6.75 10.05 5.12
N SER A 31 6.65 9.50 6.32
CA SER A 31 6.97 10.23 7.55
C SER A 31 8.47 10.50 7.68
N TYR A 32 9.29 9.56 7.22
CA TYR A 32 10.76 9.68 7.21
C TYR A 32 11.27 10.58 6.07
N HIS A 33 10.53 10.69 4.97
CA HIS A 33 10.83 11.55 3.80
C HIS A 33 11.15 13.00 4.18
N LYS A 34 10.53 13.56 5.24
CA LYS A 34 10.81 14.94 5.71
C LYS A 34 12.26 15.18 6.13
N LYS A 35 13.08 14.12 6.26
CA LYS A 35 14.49 14.18 6.66
C LYS A 35 15.47 13.90 5.51
N VAL A 36 14.99 13.51 4.33
CA VAL A 36 15.83 13.14 3.18
C VAL A 36 15.82 14.27 2.15
N PRO A 37 16.97 14.69 1.60
CA PRO A 37 17.00 15.66 0.51
C PRO A 37 16.22 15.16 -0.71
N ALA A 38 15.42 16.03 -1.33
CA ALA A 38 14.57 15.66 -2.47
C ALA A 38 15.36 15.08 -3.66
N ALA A 39 16.62 15.49 -3.85
CA ALA A 39 17.48 15.03 -4.93
C ALA A 39 17.94 13.56 -4.75
N GLU A 40 18.04 13.07 -3.51
CA GLU A 40 18.47 11.69 -3.21
C GLU A 40 17.28 10.75 -2.99
N TYR A 41 16.06 11.29 -3.07
CA TYR A 41 14.87 10.60 -2.67
C TYR A 41 14.57 9.35 -3.50
N GLY A 42 14.72 9.44 -4.82
CA GLY A 42 14.50 8.29 -5.69
C GLY A 42 15.45 7.15 -5.35
N GLN A 43 16.75 7.45 -5.22
CA GLN A 43 17.76 6.45 -4.84
C GLN A 43 17.49 5.86 -3.45
N TYR A 44 17.11 6.70 -2.49
CA TYR A 44 16.70 6.25 -1.16
C TYR A 44 15.49 5.31 -1.21
N LEU A 45 14.46 5.66 -1.97
CA LEU A 45 13.26 4.86 -2.13
C LEU A 45 13.58 3.49 -2.76
N PHE A 46 14.41 3.46 -3.81
CA PHE A 46 14.87 2.22 -4.42
C PHE A 46 15.67 1.35 -3.43
N SER A 47 16.48 1.95 -2.55
CA SER A 47 17.22 1.22 -1.52
C SER A 47 16.34 0.57 -0.44
N LEU A 48 15.10 1.04 -0.31
CA LEU A 48 14.11 0.49 0.62
C LEU A 48 13.21 -0.58 -0.01
N LEU A 49 13.42 -0.93 -1.28
CA LEU A 49 12.70 -2.01 -1.95
C LEU A 49 13.61 -3.23 -2.03
N ASP A 50 13.08 -4.42 -1.76
CA ASP A 50 13.81 -5.64 -2.08
C ASP A 50 13.93 -5.84 -3.60
N ASP A 51 14.73 -6.82 -4.03
CA ASP A 51 14.97 -7.10 -5.44
C ASP A 51 13.69 -7.37 -6.24
N SER A 52 12.66 -7.95 -5.61
CA SER A 52 11.41 -8.27 -6.29
C SER A 52 10.55 -7.02 -6.49
N ALA A 53 10.39 -6.21 -5.45
CA ALA A 53 9.68 -4.94 -5.51
C ALA A 53 10.40 -3.92 -6.41
N ALA A 54 11.74 -3.88 -6.37
CA ALA A 54 12.55 -3.04 -7.24
C ALA A 54 12.39 -3.45 -8.72
N ARG A 55 12.37 -4.75 -9.04
CA ARG A 55 12.11 -5.23 -10.41
C ARG A 55 10.71 -4.85 -10.90
N GLN A 56 9.69 -4.89 -10.03
CA GLN A 56 8.34 -4.45 -10.39
C GLN A 56 8.31 -2.95 -10.71
N LEU A 57 8.95 -2.11 -9.90
CA LEU A 57 9.04 -0.69 -10.18
C LEU A 57 9.83 -0.43 -11.48
N LEU A 58 10.97 -1.10 -11.70
CA LEU A 58 11.74 -0.97 -12.95
C LEU A 58 10.93 -1.35 -14.19
N SER A 59 10.03 -2.34 -14.08
CA SER A 59 9.18 -2.77 -15.20
C SER A 59 8.23 -1.69 -15.72
N THR A 60 7.95 -0.66 -14.91
CA THR A 60 7.16 0.51 -15.34
C THR A 60 7.95 1.52 -16.17
N GLY A 61 9.27 1.35 -16.28
CA GLY A 61 10.14 2.30 -17.00
C GLY A 61 10.36 3.62 -16.27
N THR A 62 10.01 3.70 -14.98
CA THR A 62 10.13 4.91 -14.19
C THR A 62 11.60 5.24 -13.88
N SER A 63 12.02 6.45 -14.23
CA SER A 63 13.35 6.95 -13.85
C SER A 63 13.44 7.23 -12.35
N THR A 64 14.59 6.93 -11.74
CA THR A 64 14.90 7.28 -10.35
C THR A 64 14.96 8.80 -10.10
N GLU A 65 15.03 9.60 -11.17
CA GLU A 65 15.03 11.06 -11.14
C GLU A 65 13.61 11.65 -11.22
N ALA A 66 12.59 10.81 -11.34
CA ALA A 66 11.21 11.27 -11.36
C ALA A 66 10.85 12.01 -10.06
N PRO A 67 9.93 12.99 -10.12
CA PRO A 67 9.48 13.68 -8.92
C PRO A 67 9.00 12.69 -7.85
N PRO A 68 9.29 12.93 -6.56
CA PRO A 68 8.87 12.05 -5.46
C PRO A 68 7.38 11.71 -5.48
N ALA A 69 6.52 12.67 -5.89
CA ALA A 69 5.08 12.45 -6.02
C ALA A 69 4.75 11.38 -7.06
N THR A 70 5.37 11.44 -8.24
CA THR A 70 5.17 10.47 -9.33
C THR A 70 5.66 9.08 -8.92
N LEU A 71 6.80 8.98 -8.24
CA LEU A 71 7.30 7.70 -7.72
C LEU A 71 6.33 7.07 -6.73
N TRP A 72 5.72 7.87 -5.87
CA TRP A 72 4.73 7.41 -4.91
C TRP A 72 3.42 6.96 -5.56
N GLU A 73 2.93 7.67 -6.57
CA GLU A 73 1.72 7.25 -7.29
C GLU A 73 1.92 5.90 -7.96
N ILE A 74 3.07 5.68 -8.59
CA ILE A 74 3.39 4.41 -9.25
C ILE A 74 3.54 3.28 -8.23
N LEU A 75 4.18 3.54 -7.09
CA LEU A 75 4.25 2.54 -6.01
C LEU A 75 2.88 2.24 -5.41
N ASP A 76 2.03 3.26 -5.23
CA ASP A 76 0.66 3.06 -4.77
C ASP A 76 -0.09 2.19 -5.79
N ASP A 77 -0.01 2.46 -7.09
CA ASP A 77 -0.71 1.66 -8.11
C ASP A 77 -0.20 0.20 -8.18
N LEU A 78 1.12 0.00 -8.11
CA LEU A 78 1.74 -1.33 -8.22
C LEU A 78 1.59 -2.18 -6.94
N LEU A 79 1.80 -1.56 -5.77
CA LEU A 79 2.01 -2.26 -4.50
C LEU A 79 0.91 -2.00 -3.48
N ASN A 80 0.19 -0.88 -3.59
CA ASN A 80 -1.11 -0.73 -2.94
C ASN A 80 -2.12 -1.53 -3.75
N VAL A 81 -1.93 -2.85 -3.69
CA VAL A 81 -2.92 -3.83 -4.09
C VAL A 81 -4.13 -3.60 -3.18
N ARG A 82 -4.99 -2.65 -3.54
CA ARG A 82 -6.43 -2.84 -3.48
C ARG A 82 -6.61 -4.18 -4.17
N GLN A 83 -6.69 -5.24 -3.36
CA GLN A 83 -6.74 -6.63 -3.80
C GLN A 83 -7.36 -6.70 -5.18
N PRO A 84 -6.65 -7.21 -6.20
CA PRO A 84 -7.01 -6.96 -7.57
C PRO A 84 -8.50 -7.27 -7.67
N THR A 85 -9.28 -6.36 -8.24
CA THR A 85 -10.72 -6.52 -8.42
C THR A 85 -11.06 -7.85 -9.11
N LEU A 86 -10.06 -8.53 -9.68
CA LEU A 86 -10.11 -9.89 -10.27
C LEU A 86 -9.99 -11.06 -9.27
N LEU A 87 -9.35 -10.91 -8.10
CA LEU A 87 -9.27 -11.96 -7.06
C LEU A 87 -10.49 -11.95 -6.13
N GLN A 88 -11.18 -10.83 -6.01
CA GLN A 88 -12.35 -10.74 -5.14
C GLN A 88 -13.58 -11.52 -5.64
N PRO A 89 -13.91 -11.54 -6.95
CA PRO A 89 -14.98 -12.38 -7.49
C PRO A 89 -14.72 -13.86 -7.24
N LYS A 90 -13.44 -14.29 -7.28
CA LYS A 90 -13.05 -15.65 -6.91
C LYS A 90 -13.32 -15.92 -5.43
N ARG A 91 -12.94 -15.01 -4.52
CA ARG A 91 -13.24 -15.12 -3.08
C ARG A 91 -14.74 -15.16 -2.78
N LEU A 92 -15.54 -14.36 -3.48
CA LEU A 92 -17.00 -14.40 -3.37
C LEU A 92 -17.55 -15.76 -3.84
N ARG A 93 -17.04 -16.27 -4.96
CA ARG A 93 -17.44 -17.57 -5.52
C ARG A 93 -17.00 -18.75 -4.66
N GLU A 94 -15.84 -18.66 -4.00
CA GLU A 94 -15.27 -19.71 -3.14
C GLU A 94 -15.87 -19.70 -1.74
N ARG A 95 -16.58 -18.64 -1.35
CA ARG A 95 -17.20 -18.51 -0.02
C ARG A 95 -18.40 -19.45 0.11
N LYS A 96 -18.19 -20.57 0.82
CA LYS A 96 -19.24 -21.51 1.22
C LYS A 96 -19.68 -21.26 2.66
N GLN A 97 -20.95 -21.46 2.98
CA GLN A 97 -21.45 -21.39 4.35
C GLN A 97 -20.71 -22.40 5.23
N LEU A 98 -20.22 -21.94 6.38
CA LEU A 98 -19.48 -22.80 7.31
C LEU A 98 -20.46 -23.62 8.18
N LEU A 99 -20.00 -24.77 8.67
CA LEU A 99 -20.77 -25.56 9.62
C LEU A 99 -20.96 -24.77 10.93
N GLY A 100 -22.21 -24.53 11.32
CA GLY A 100 -22.55 -23.70 12.50
C GLY A 100 -22.73 -22.21 12.22
N GLU A 101 -22.49 -21.75 10.99
CA GLU A 101 -22.80 -20.39 10.57
C GLU A 101 -24.29 -20.26 10.22
N SER A 102 -24.96 -19.22 10.74
CA SER A 102 -26.35 -18.94 10.37
C SER A 102 -26.45 -18.37 8.96
N VAL A 103 -27.62 -18.53 8.33
CA VAL A 103 -27.87 -17.98 6.99
C VAL A 103 -27.69 -16.45 6.97
N ASP A 104 -28.12 -15.76 8.03
CA ASP A 104 -27.97 -14.30 8.12
C ASP A 104 -26.51 -13.86 8.23
N GLN A 105 -25.69 -14.60 8.98
CA GLN A 105 -24.25 -14.35 9.10
C GLN A 105 -23.55 -14.59 7.75
N PHE A 106 -23.90 -15.70 7.10
CA PHE A 106 -23.38 -16.03 5.78
C PHE A 106 -23.72 -14.94 4.75
N MET A 107 -24.99 -14.56 4.65
CA MET A 107 -25.47 -13.51 3.75
C MET A 107 -24.89 -12.14 4.09
N GLY A 108 -24.71 -11.82 5.37
CA GLY A 108 -24.01 -10.62 5.82
C GLY A 108 -22.55 -10.58 5.36
N SER A 109 -21.84 -11.70 5.46
CA SER A 109 -20.46 -11.81 5.00
C SER A 109 -20.34 -11.70 3.47
N LEU A 110 -21.27 -12.28 2.71
CA LEU A 110 -21.33 -12.15 1.25
C LEU A 110 -21.62 -10.71 0.83
N ARG A 111 -22.54 -10.01 1.50
CA ARG A 111 -22.81 -8.59 1.24
C ARG A 111 -21.59 -7.72 1.52
N ASN A 112 -20.89 -7.96 2.62
CA ASN A 112 -19.65 -7.24 2.94
C ASN A 112 -18.54 -7.50 1.91
N LEU A 113 -18.43 -8.73 1.40
CA LEU A 113 -17.51 -9.05 0.31
C LEU A 113 -17.92 -8.32 -0.96
N ALA A 114 -19.18 -8.43 -1.40
CA ALA A 114 -19.68 -7.77 -2.60
C ALA A 114 -19.54 -6.23 -2.53
N ALA A 115 -19.79 -5.62 -1.37
CA ALA A 115 -19.61 -4.18 -1.17
C ALA A 115 -18.16 -3.73 -1.33
N LYS A 116 -17.16 -4.60 -1.05
CA LYS A 116 -15.74 -4.31 -1.31
C LYS A 116 -15.36 -4.47 -2.78
N ILE A 117 -16.11 -5.28 -3.54
CA ILE A 117 -15.88 -5.54 -4.97
C ILE A 117 -16.49 -4.44 -5.84
N TYR A 118 -17.73 -4.09 -5.49
CA TYR A 118 -18.55 -3.15 -6.24
C TYR A 118 -18.70 -1.81 -5.50
N ALA A 119 -17.78 -1.51 -4.58
CA ALA A 119 -17.68 -0.17 -4.01
C ALA A 119 -17.61 0.81 -5.20
N PRO A 120 -18.48 1.82 -5.28
CA PRO A 120 -18.38 2.83 -6.32
C PRO A 120 -17.12 3.65 -6.05
N GLU A 121 -16.02 3.27 -6.69
CA GLU A 121 -14.90 4.18 -6.98
C GLU A 121 -15.41 5.17 -8.03
N ASP A 122 -16.15 6.18 -7.58
CA ASP A 122 -16.08 7.57 -8.05
C ASP A 122 -17.24 8.40 -7.50
N ARG A 123 -16.95 9.12 -6.41
CA ARG A 123 -17.42 10.50 -6.29
C ARG A 123 -16.24 11.43 -6.51
N ILE A 124 -15.52 11.26 -7.62
CA ILE A 124 -14.87 12.43 -8.23
C ILE A 124 -16.02 13.29 -8.75
N LYS A 125 -16.26 14.36 -8.00
CA LYS A 125 -17.20 15.42 -8.32
C LYS A 125 -16.69 16.22 -9.51
N THR A 126 -17.67 16.61 -10.34
CA THR A 126 -17.72 17.75 -11.27
C THR A 126 -16.85 17.70 -12.51
#